data_AF-A0AAV6NQ50-F1
#
_entry.id   AF-A0AAV6NQ50-F1
#
_cell.length_a   1.000
_cell.length_b   1.000
_cell.length_c   1.000
_cell.angle_alpha   90.00
_cell.angle_beta   90.00
_cell.angle_gamma   90.00
#
_symmetry.space_group_name_H-M   'P 1'
#
loop_
_entity.id
_entity.type
_entity.pdbx_description
1 polymer ?
#
loop_
_entity_poly.entity_id
_entity_poly.type
_entity_poly.pdbx_seq_one_letter_code
_entity_poly.pdbx_strand_id
1 'polypeptide(L)'
;MTSTVWRNSVVLGSSIFRRVSPSQLQSFTVSSNLSFSLPLRRSTAKILAMAMSNGSSSGVVRFKVSPSTSCVIQKGDITKWFIDGSSDAIVNPANEVMLGGGGADGAIHNAAGPDLVQACYSVQEVQPGIRCPTGEARITPGFRLPASHVIHTVGPIYNASSNPQALLRSAYRNSLAVAKENNIQYIAFPAISCGVYRYPFDEAATIALSTVKEFSNGLKEVHFVLYSSDIYNVWLEKANELLKN
;
A
#
# COMPACT_ATOMS: atom_id res chain seq x y z
N MET A 1 37.76 34.87 31.19
CA MET A 1 36.79 35.63 32.01
C MET A 1 35.41 35.06 31.69
N THR A 2 35.00 34.06 32.48
CA THR A 2 33.83 34.07 33.40
C THR A 2 32.51 33.82 32.65
N SER A 3 32.07 32.55 32.58
CA SER A 3 31.12 31.89 33.51
C SER A 3 29.66 32.32 33.23
N THR A 4 28.65 31.46 33.19
CA THR A 4 28.19 30.70 34.36
C THR A 4 27.18 29.62 33.96
N VAL A 5 27.41 28.44 34.54
CA VAL A 5 26.55 27.25 34.65
C VAL A 5 25.29 27.56 35.47
N TRP A 6 24.14 26.98 35.11
CA TRP A 6 23.10 26.67 36.10
C TRP A 6 22.68 25.21 35.98
N ARG A 7 23.07 24.45 37.01
CA ARG A 7 22.46 23.19 37.44
C ARG A 7 21.30 23.54 38.37
N ASN A 8 20.25 22.74 38.37
CA ASN A 8 19.53 22.40 39.60
C ASN A 8 19.01 20.96 39.49
N SER A 9 19.52 20.13 40.39
CA SER A 9 18.95 18.86 40.83
C SER A 9 18.07 19.13 42.06
N VAL A 10 17.14 18.24 42.38
CA VAL A 10 16.72 17.82 43.75
C VAL A 10 15.60 16.76 43.61
N VAL A 11 15.91 15.49 43.94
CA VAL A 11 15.45 14.68 45.11
C VAL A 11 14.15 13.90 44.81
N LEU A 12 14.21 12.58 44.58
CA LEU A 12 14.15 11.47 45.55
C LEU A 12 12.82 11.39 46.34
N GLY A 13 11.96 10.47 45.90
CA GLY A 13 10.83 9.94 46.65
C GLY A 13 10.81 8.42 46.51
N SER A 14 11.27 7.72 47.54
CA SER A 14 11.35 6.27 47.65
C SER A 14 10.24 5.70 48.54
N SER A 15 9.95 4.41 48.32
CA SER A 15 9.10 3.48 49.11
C SER A 15 7.59 3.58 48.83
N ILE A 16 6.81 2.51 48.67
CA ILE A 16 6.76 1.26 49.45
C ILE A 16 6.27 0.09 48.56
N PHE A 17 7.04 -1.00 48.54
CA PHE A 17 6.57 -2.33 48.15
C PHE A 17 5.70 -2.93 49.27
N ARG A 18 4.52 -3.46 48.96
CA ARG A 18 3.86 -4.46 49.80
C ARG A 18 3.57 -5.73 48.99
N ARG A 19 4.37 -6.77 49.28
CA ARG A 19 4.05 -8.17 49.02
C ARG A 19 2.90 -8.58 49.94
N VAL A 20 1.91 -9.29 49.40
CA VAL A 20 0.98 -10.12 50.18
C VAL A 20 1.03 -11.53 49.57
N SER A 21 1.23 -12.52 50.45
CA SER A 21 1.38 -13.94 50.14
C SER A 21 0.03 -14.67 50.04
N PRO A 22 -0.02 -15.87 49.44
CA PRO A 22 -1.25 -16.54 49.06
C PRO A 22 -1.69 -17.59 50.10
N SER A 23 -2.97 -17.57 50.47
CA SER A 23 -3.70 -18.75 50.98
C SER A 23 -5.19 -18.41 51.14
N GLN A 24 -6.05 -19.04 50.36
CA GLN A 24 -7.18 -19.84 50.87
C GLN A 24 -7.97 -20.42 49.69
N LEU A 25 -7.80 -21.74 49.54
CA LEU A 25 -8.68 -22.62 48.79
C LEU A 25 -9.97 -22.81 49.57
N GLN A 26 -11.12 -22.49 48.99
CA GLN A 26 -12.35 -23.25 49.22
C GLN A 26 -13.16 -23.37 47.93
N SER A 27 -13.53 -24.61 47.67
CA SER A 27 -14.34 -25.15 46.58
C SER A 27 -15.73 -24.52 46.51
N PHE A 28 -16.15 -24.10 45.31
CA PHE A 28 -17.56 -23.99 44.98
C PHE A 28 -17.85 -24.68 43.64
N THR A 29 -18.92 -25.46 43.70
CA THR A 29 -19.45 -26.41 42.75
C THR A 29 -19.93 -25.74 41.45
N VAL A 30 -19.67 -26.43 40.33
CA VAL A 30 -20.13 -26.07 38.99
C VAL A 30 -21.64 -26.27 38.88
N SER A 31 -22.36 -25.31 38.30
CA SER A 31 -23.72 -25.49 37.80
C SER A 31 -23.91 -24.73 36.48
N SER A 32 -23.91 -25.53 35.41
CA SER A 32 -24.64 -25.44 34.14
C SER A 32 -25.24 -24.10 33.63
N ASN A 33 -24.94 -23.88 32.34
CA ASN A 33 -25.82 -23.39 31.28
C ASN A 33 -26.23 -21.91 31.28
N LEU A 34 -25.45 -21.09 30.57
CA LEU A 34 -25.99 -20.02 29.74
C LEU A 34 -25.24 -19.95 28.40
N SER A 35 -25.94 -20.41 27.36
CA SER A 35 -25.58 -20.24 25.96
C SER A 35 -25.88 -18.82 25.50
N PHE A 36 -24.85 -17.99 25.34
CA PHE A 36 -24.95 -16.74 24.60
C PHE A 36 -24.77 -17.02 23.11
N SER A 37 -25.85 -16.87 22.35
CA SER A 37 -25.82 -16.88 20.89
C SER A 37 -25.34 -15.52 20.37
N LEU A 38 -24.21 -15.51 19.67
CA LEU A 38 -23.80 -14.37 18.85
C LEU A 38 -24.67 -14.36 17.58
N PRO A 39 -25.19 -13.21 17.12
CA PRO A 39 -25.90 -13.16 15.86
C PRO A 39 -24.89 -13.39 14.72
N LEU A 40 -25.05 -14.50 14.02
CA LEU A 40 -24.38 -14.75 12.74
C LEU A 40 -24.72 -13.59 11.79
N ARG A 41 -23.73 -12.75 11.49
CA ARG A 41 -23.78 -11.80 10.37
C ARG A 41 -23.99 -12.62 9.09
N ARG A 42 -25.23 -12.71 8.63
CA ARG A 42 -25.57 -13.11 7.26
C ARG A 42 -24.96 -12.07 6.33
N SER A 43 -23.86 -12.42 5.65
CA SER A 43 -23.57 -12.08 4.24
C SER A 43 -22.07 -12.11 3.88
N THR A 44 -21.39 -13.23 4.10
CA THR A 44 -20.08 -13.50 3.45
C THR A 44 -20.17 -14.67 2.47
N ALA A 45 -21.07 -15.62 2.71
CA ALA A 45 -21.22 -16.82 1.90
C ALA A 45 -21.71 -16.57 0.45
N LYS A 46 -22.49 -15.49 0.21
CA LYS A 46 -22.96 -15.16 -1.16
C LYS A 46 -21.86 -14.57 -2.04
N ILE A 47 -20.92 -13.82 -1.45
CA ILE A 47 -19.80 -13.21 -2.19
C ILE A 47 -18.85 -14.29 -2.70
N LEU A 48 -18.59 -15.32 -1.88
CA LEU A 48 -17.72 -16.43 -2.25
C LEU A 48 -18.28 -17.27 -3.41
N ALA A 49 -19.61 -17.43 -3.49
CA ALA A 49 -20.25 -18.23 -4.54
C ALA A 49 -20.26 -17.54 -5.92
N MET A 50 -20.36 -16.21 -5.97
CA MET A 50 -20.37 -15.46 -7.24
C MET A 50 -18.97 -15.31 -7.87
N ALA A 51 -17.91 -15.43 -7.08
CA ALA A 51 -16.53 -15.44 -7.58
C ALA A 51 -16.13 -16.76 -8.25
N MET A 52 -16.90 -17.83 -8.06
CA MET A 52 -16.57 -19.19 -8.49
C MET A 52 -17.17 -19.57 -9.85
N SER A 53 -17.96 -18.70 -10.50
CA SER A 53 -18.68 -19.04 -11.73
C SER A 53 -18.06 -18.54 -13.04
N ASN A 54 -16.94 -17.80 -13.00
CA ASN A 54 -16.18 -17.47 -14.21
C ASN A 54 -14.75 -17.99 -14.08
N GLY A 55 -14.47 -19.08 -14.80
CA GLY A 55 -13.16 -19.71 -14.84
C GLY A 55 -12.05 -18.75 -15.28
N SER A 56 -11.11 -18.50 -14.37
CA SER A 56 -9.70 -18.44 -14.67
C SER A 56 -8.93 -18.89 -13.44
N SER A 57 -8.18 -19.98 -13.59
CA SER A 57 -7.25 -20.50 -12.58
C SER A 57 -6.06 -19.57 -12.31
N SER A 58 -6.02 -18.36 -12.88
CA SER A 58 -4.86 -17.46 -12.83
C SER A 58 -4.95 -16.31 -11.83
N GLY A 59 -6.07 -16.10 -11.11
CA GLY A 59 -6.19 -14.98 -10.15
C GLY A 59 -6.03 -13.59 -10.81
N VAL A 60 -6.38 -13.46 -12.09
CA VAL A 60 -6.35 -12.23 -12.89
C VAL A 60 -7.78 -11.92 -13.35
N VAL A 61 -8.26 -10.72 -13.10
CA VAL A 61 -9.62 -10.26 -13.49
C VAL A 61 -9.52 -8.90 -14.18
N ARG A 62 -10.19 -8.75 -15.32
CA ARG A 62 -10.15 -7.54 -16.16
C ARG A 62 -11.49 -6.80 -16.15
N PHE A 63 -11.41 -5.48 -16.01
CA PHE A 63 -12.54 -4.55 -16.02
C PHE A 63 -12.31 -3.49 -17.10
N LYS A 64 -13.33 -3.22 -17.92
CA LYS A 64 -13.25 -2.16 -18.93
C LYS A 64 -13.51 -0.81 -18.26
N VAL A 65 -12.54 0.10 -18.30
CA VAL A 65 -12.68 1.45 -17.72
C VAL A 65 -13.16 2.44 -18.76
N SER A 66 -12.63 2.33 -19.99
CA SER A 66 -13.03 3.10 -21.16
C SER A 66 -12.92 2.21 -22.41
N PRO A 67 -13.37 2.65 -23.61
CA PRO A 67 -13.17 1.89 -24.84
C PRO A 67 -11.70 1.53 -25.13
N SER A 68 -10.74 2.33 -24.67
CA SER A 68 -9.30 2.15 -24.89
C SER A 68 -8.52 1.64 -23.67
N THR A 69 -9.09 1.72 -22.45
CA THR A 69 -8.38 1.40 -21.20
C THR A 69 -9.05 0.28 -20.42
N SER A 70 -8.24 -0.64 -19.89
CA SER A 70 -8.70 -1.69 -18.96
C SER A 70 -7.99 -1.57 -17.61
N CYS A 71 -8.72 -1.84 -16.53
CA CYS A 71 -8.16 -2.07 -15.20
C CYS A 71 -8.06 -3.58 -14.97
N VAL A 72 -6.92 -4.08 -14.50
CA VAL A 72 -6.67 -5.50 -14.25
C VAL A 72 -6.32 -5.69 -12.78
N ILE A 73 -7.05 -6.54 -12.09
CA ILE A 73 -6.74 -6.94 -10.70
C ILE A 73 -6.10 -8.31 -10.76
N GLN A 74 -4.89 -8.45 -10.21
CA GLN A 74 -4.20 -9.72 -10.21
C GLN A 74 -3.43 -10.00 -8.93
N LYS A 75 -3.38 -11.28 -8.55
CA LYS A 75 -2.51 -11.73 -7.47
C LYS A 75 -1.09 -11.99 -7.99
N GLY A 76 -0.07 -11.46 -7.33
CA GLY A 76 1.32 -11.72 -7.74
C GLY A 76 2.38 -10.86 -7.07
N ASP A 77 3.63 -11.08 -7.49
CA ASP A 77 4.79 -10.29 -7.13
C ASP A 77 5.03 -9.21 -8.20
N ILE A 78 4.94 -7.94 -7.80
CA ILE A 78 5.11 -6.80 -8.70
C ILE A 78 6.51 -6.75 -9.34
N THR A 79 7.54 -7.31 -8.69
CA THR A 79 8.90 -7.34 -9.23
C THR A 79 9.06 -8.25 -10.45
N LYS A 80 8.05 -9.10 -10.72
CA LYS A 80 8.00 -10.01 -11.86
C LYS A 80 7.06 -9.53 -12.97
N TRP A 81 6.36 -8.42 -12.75
CA TRP A 81 5.38 -7.91 -13.69
C TRP A 81 6.04 -7.19 -14.86
N PHE A 82 5.54 -7.47 -16.06
CA PHE A 82 5.77 -6.73 -17.29
C PHE A 82 4.68 -7.12 -18.30
N ILE A 83 4.53 -6.33 -19.36
CA ILE A 83 3.69 -6.66 -20.52
C ILE A 83 4.56 -6.84 -21.75
N ASP A 84 5.42 -5.87 -22.04
CA ASP A 84 6.27 -5.86 -23.24
C ASP A 84 7.73 -5.49 -22.96
N GLY A 85 8.07 -5.07 -21.75
CA GLY A 85 9.42 -4.69 -21.33
C GLY A 85 9.95 -3.43 -22.00
N SER A 86 9.11 -2.63 -22.66
CA SER A 86 9.53 -1.42 -23.40
C SER A 86 8.61 -0.21 -23.22
N SER A 87 7.32 -0.43 -22.96
CA SER A 87 6.32 0.61 -22.74
C SER A 87 5.54 0.38 -21.44
N ASP A 88 6.17 -0.29 -20.47
CA ASP A 88 5.57 -0.66 -19.20
C ASP A 88 6.33 -0.13 -17.98
N ALA A 89 5.61 0.16 -16.91
CA ALA A 89 6.18 0.62 -15.65
C ALA A 89 5.54 -0.06 -14.45
N ILE A 90 6.34 -0.43 -13.46
CA ILE A 90 5.83 -0.74 -12.13
C ILE A 90 5.90 0.50 -11.24
N VAL A 91 4.99 0.58 -10.27
CA VAL A 91 4.96 1.67 -9.30
C VAL A 91 5.60 1.21 -8.00
N ASN A 92 6.63 1.92 -7.56
CA ASN A 92 7.26 1.73 -6.27
C ASN A 92 6.59 2.64 -5.21
N PRO A 93 5.97 2.08 -4.15
CA PRO A 93 5.47 2.85 -3.01
C PRO A 93 6.64 3.27 -2.10
N ALA A 94 7.32 4.35 -2.50
CA ALA A 94 8.54 4.86 -1.88
C ALA A 94 8.25 5.73 -0.63
N ASN A 95 9.32 6.12 0.04
CA ASN A 95 9.36 7.22 1.02
C ASN A 95 9.94 8.50 0.39
N GLU A 96 9.90 9.61 1.12
CA GLU A 96 10.29 10.93 0.60
C GLU A 96 11.76 11.06 0.18
N VAL A 97 12.64 10.22 0.75
CA VAL A 97 14.06 10.21 0.41
C VAL A 97 14.35 9.40 -0.85
N MET A 98 13.48 8.46 -1.25
CA MET A 98 13.60 7.56 -2.42
C MET A 98 14.80 6.60 -2.44
N LEU A 99 15.51 6.42 -1.32
CA LEU A 99 16.73 5.60 -1.27
C LEU A 99 16.47 4.17 -0.77
N GLY A 100 15.29 3.62 -1.08
CA GLY A 100 14.84 2.31 -0.62
C GLY A 100 14.24 2.30 0.77
N GLY A 101 13.88 1.10 1.23
CA GLY A 101 13.05 0.90 2.41
C GLY A 101 12.63 -0.57 2.58
N GLY A 102 11.48 -0.79 3.23
CA GLY A 102 10.92 -2.12 3.48
C GLY A 102 9.75 -2.48 2.57
N GLY A 103 9.16 -3.66 2.78
CA GLY A 103 7.96 -4.09 2.05
C GLY A 103 8.19 -4.17 0.54
N ALA A 104 7.23 -3.66 -0.24
CA ALA A 104 7.31 -3.65 -1.71
C ALA A 104 8.49 -2.78 -2.23
N ASP A 105 8.81 -1.68 -1.56
CA ASP A 105 9.94 -0.81 -1.93
C ASP A 105 11.28 -1.55 -1.82
N GLY A 106 11.50 -2.21 -0.68
CA GLY A 106 12.67 -3.08 -0.49
C GLY A 106 12.74 -4.22 -1.52
N ALA A 107 11.60 -4.87 -1.80
CA ALA A 107 11.54 -5.94 -2.81
C ALA A 107 11.90 -5.43 -4.22
N ILE A 108 11.40 -4.26 -4.61
CA ILE A 108 11.69 -3.62 -5.89
C ILE A 108 13.17 -3.24 -5.99
N HIS A 109 13.74 -2.60 -4.96
CA HIS A 109 15.17 -2.28 -4.93
C HIS A 109 16.07 -3.52 -5.01
N ASN A 110 15.72 -4.59 -4.28
CA ASN A 110 16.47 -5.84 -4.34
C ASN A 110 16.41 -6.49 -5.73
N ALA A 111 15.24 -6.46 -6.38
CA ALA A 111 15.05 -7.06 -7.70
C ALA A 111 15.70 -6.24 -8.83
N ALA A 112 15.60 -4.91 -8.77
CA ALA A 112 16.19 -4.00 -9.76
C ALA A 112 17.73 -3.94 -9.68
N GLY A 113 18.29 -4.24 -8.51
CA GLY A 113 19.73 -4.18 -8.26
C GLY A 113 20.22 -2.80 -7.80
N PRO A 114 21.52 -2.66 -7.51
CA PRO A 114 22.09 -1.45 -6.90
C PRO A 114 21.99 -0.20 -7.79
N ASP A 115 21.82 -0.37 -9.10
CA ASP A 115 21.72 0.75 -10.05
C ASP A 115 20.44 1.58 -9.82
N LEU A 116 19.37 0.96 -9.28
CA LEU A 116 18.14 1.68 -8.96
C LEU A 116 18.36 2.74 -7.88
N VAL A 117 19.07 2.42 -6.80
CA VAL A 117 19.33 3.41 -5.74
C VAL A 117 20.26 4.53 -6.22
N GLN A 118 21.18 4.24 -7.15
CA GLN A 118 22.04 5.28 -7.77
C GLN A 118 21.22 6.23 -8.65
N ALA A 119 20.28 5.71 -9.42
CA ALA A 119 19.35 6.54 -10.19
C ALA A 119 18.43 7.36 -9.29
N CYS A 120 17.89 6.77 -8.22
CA CYS A 120 17.13 7.52 -7.21
C CYS A 120 17.98 8.63 -6.58
N TYR A 121 19.25 8.37 -6.25
CA TYR A 121 20.14 9.38 -5.68
C TYR A 121 20.34 10.58 -6.62
N SER A 122 20.36 10.33 -7.93
CA SER A 122 20.51 11.34 -8.99
C SER A 122 19.24 12.17 -9.24
N VAL A 123 18.09 11.77 -8.68
CA VAL A 123 16.87 12.60 -8.71
C VAL A 123 17.10 13.85 -7.86
N GLN A 124 16.81 15.01 -8.44
CA GLN A 124 16.98 16.30 -7.77
C GLN A 124 16.15 16.37 -6.48
N GLU A 125 16.78 16.83 -5.41
CA GLU A 125 16.10 17.18 -4.17
C GLU A 125 15.27 18.46 -4.38
N VAL A 126 13.99 18.40 -4.06
CA VAL A 126 13.08 19.56 -4.11
C VAL A 126 13.13 20.38 -2.82
N GLN A 127 13.54 19.72 -1.73
CA GLN A 127 13.85 20.30 -0.41
C GLN A 127 14.98 19.46 0.20
N PRO A 128 15.74 19.98 1.18
CA PRO A 128 16.86 19.24 1.77
C PRO A 128 16.46 17.82 2.22
N GLY A 129 17.05 16.80 1.60
CA GLY A 129 16.77 15.39 1.88
C GLY A 129 15.47 14.83 1.27
N ILE A 130 14.66 15.63 0.57
CA ILE A 130 13.38 15.21 -0.04
C ILE A 130 13.50 15.23 -1.56
N ARG A 131 13.36 14.05 -2.18
CA ARG A 131 13.35 13.88 -3.65
C ARG A 131 11.93 13.81 -4.21
N CYS A 132 11.03 13.16 -3.47
CA CYS A 132 9.63 13.02 -3.84
C CYS A 132 8.74 13.33 -2.63
N PRO A 133 8.11 14.50 -2.56
CA PRO A 133 7.11 14.80 -1.55
C PRO A 133 5.96 13.79 -1.53
N THR A 134 5.33 13.63 -0.37
CA THR A 134 4.10 12.84 -0.24
C THR A 134 3.02 13.31 -1.25
N GLY A 135 2.47 12.36 -2.01
CA GLY A 135 1.49 12.61 -3.07
C GLY A 135 2.10 12.85 -4.45
N GLU A 136 3.42 12.95 -4.59
CA GLU A 136 4.10 13.13 -5.88
C GLU A 136 4.66 11.82 -6.46
N ALA A 137 5.17 11.89 -7.69
CA ALA A 137 5.83 10.77 -8.37
C ALA A 137 7.10 11.21 -9.13
N ARG A 138 8.04 10.27 -9.30
CA ARG A 138 9.29 10.39 -10.08
C ARG A 138 9.50 9.11 -10.88
N ILE A 139 10.29 9.15 -11.95
CA ILE A 139 10.54 7.99 -12.81
C ILE A 139 12.03 7.68 -12.91
N THR A 140 12.37 6.39 -12.96
CA THR A 140 13.71 5.87 -13.26
C THR A 140 13.60 4.66 -14.21
N PRO A 141 14.71 4.23 -14.84
CA PRO A 141 14.75 2.96 -15.56
C PRO A 141 14.46 1.75 -14.65
N GLY A 142 14.01 0.64 -15.25
CA GLY A 142 13.72 -0.62 -14.55
C GLY A 142 14.94 -1.45 -14.14
N PHE A 143 16.11 -1.18 -14.72
CA PHE A 143 17.35 -1.93 -14.51
C PHE A 143 17.18 -3.43 -14.73
N ARG A 144 17.31 -4.25 -13.68
CA ARG A 144 17.19 -5.72 -13.76
C ARG A 144 15.74 -6.21 -13.68
N LEU A 145 14.77 -5.31 -13.49
CA LEU A 145 13.35 -5.67 -13.53
C LEU A 145 12.93 -6.03 -14.95
N PRO A 146 11.93 -6.91 -15.12
CA PRO A 146 11.32 -7.16 -16.42
C PRO A 146 10.61 -5.94 -17.01
N ALA A 147 10.01 -5.09 -16.16
CA ALA A 147 9.39 -3.85 -16.58
C ALA A 147 10.44 -2.79 -16.96
N SER A 148 10.15 -1.99 -17.98
CA SER A 148 11.10 -1.02 -18.53
C SER A 148 11.41 0.15 -17.59
N HIS A 149 10.46 0.54 -16.74
CA HIS A 149 10.57 1.69 -15.84
C HIS A 149 10.04 1.41 -14.43
N VAL A 150 10.53 2.19 -13.47
CA VAL A 150 9.95 2.29 -12.12
C VAL A 150 9.44 3.71 -11.91
N ILE A 151 8.16 3.84 -11.59
CA ILE A 151 7.56 5.10 -11.13
C ILE A 151 7.53 5.07 -9.61
N HIS A 152 8.36 5.89 -8.97
CA HIS A 152 8.41 6.03 -7.51
C HIS A 152 7.37 7.04 -7.07
N THR A 153 6.47 6.67 -6.17
CA THR A 153 5.49 7.60 -5.61
C THR A 153 5.40 7.42 -4.10
N VAL A 154 5.15 8.53 -3.40
CA VAL A 154 5.07 8.52 -1.93
C VAL A 154 3.62 8.63 -1.51
N GLY A 155 3.08 7.53 -1.00
CA GLY A 155 1.76 7.53 -0.36
C GLY A 155 1.81 8.13 1.05
N PRO A 156 0.67 8.58 1.60
CA PRO A 156 0.61 9.11 2.97
C PRO A 156 0.73 8.02 4.02
N ILE A 157 1.27 8.38 5.19
CA ILE A 157 1.11 7.60 6.42
C ILE A 157 -0.29 7.88 6.97
N TYR A 158 -1.12 6.85 7.10
CA TYR A 158 -2.56 7.01 7.34
C TYR A 158 -2.89 7.87 8.57
N ASN A 159 -2.32 7.54 9.73
CA ASN A 159 -2.61 8.23 10.99
C ASN A 159 -1.76 9.49 11.25
N ALA A 160 -0.81 9.83 10.37
CA ALA A 160 0.11 10.96 10.57
C ALA A 160 -0.10 12.08 9.54
N SER A 161 -0.91 11.84 8.50
CA SER A 161 -1.20 12.84 7.47
C SER A 161 -2.46 13.61 7.83
N SER A 162 -2.48 14.92 7.59
CA SER A 162 -3.66 15.76 7.84
C SER A 162 -4.81 15.47 6.88
N ASN A 163 -4.50 15.05 5.64
CA ASN A 163 -5.48 14.67 4.63
C ASN A 163 -5.00 13.45 3.83
N PRO A 164 -5.00 12.25 4.44
CA PRO A 164 -4.47 11.04 3.82
C PRO A 164 -5.23 10.67 2.54
N GLN A 165 -6.54 10.95 2.47
CA GLN A 165 -7.33 10.66 1.27
C GLN A 165 -6.85 11.47 0.06
N ALA A 166 -6.68 12.79 0.21
CA ALA A 166 -6.23 13.65 -0.89
C ALA A 166 -4.79 13.31 -1.34
N LEU A 167 -3.92 12.98 -0.39
CA LEU A 167 -2.54 12.60 -0.68
C LEU A 167 -2.45 11.24 -1.39
N LEU A 168 -3.21 10.24 -0.96
CA LEU A 168 -3.24 8.93 -1.63
C LEU A 168 -3.80 9.05 -3.04
N ARG A 169 -4.88 9.82 -3.23
CA ARG A 169 -5.42 10.14 -4.55
C ARG A 169 -4.38 10.83 -5.44
N SER A 170 -3.61 11.76 -4.87
CA SER A 170 -2.54 12.46 -5.59
C SER A 170 -1.42 11.50 -6.01
N ALA A 171 -1.00 10.58 -5.15
CA ALA A 171 0.01 9.57 -5.48
C ALA A 171 -0.39 8.74 -6.72
N TYR A 172 -1.61 8.21 -6.75
CA TYR A 172 -2.14 7.50 -7.92
C TYR A 172 -2.24 8.40 -9.16
N ARG A 173 -2.85 9.58 -9.03
CA ARG A 173 -3.05 10.51 -10.15
C ARG A 173 -1.73 10.93 -10.77
N ASN A 174 -0.76 11.30 -9.96
CA ASN A 174 0.54 11.78 -10.42
C ASN A 174 1.38 10.63 -11.00
N SER A 175 1.26 9.41 -10.49
CA SER A 175 1.87 8.22 -11.12
C SER A 175 1.30 7.96 -12.52
N LEU A 176 -0.02 8.07 -12.69
CA LEU A 176 -0.68 7.94 -13.99
C LEU A 176 -0.27 9.07 -14.95
N ALA A 177 -0.08 10.30 -14.44
CA ALA A 177 0.41 11.43 -15.23
C ALA A 177 1.84 11.20 -15.73
N VAL A 178 2.76 10.85 -14.83
CA VAL A 178 4.16 10.52 -15.17
C VAL A 178 4.24 9.41 -16.22
N ALA A 179 3.41 8.37 -16.10
CA ALA A 179 3.36 7.31 -17.12
C ALA A 179 3.01 7.86 -18.51
N LYS A 180 1.96 8.68 -18.62
CA LYS A 180 1.54 9.28 -19.89
C LYS A 180 2.59 10.22 -20.46
N GLU A 181 3.22 11.04 -19.62
CA GLU A 181 4.29 11.96 -20.02
C GLU A 181 5.53 11.23 -20.56
N ASN A 182 5.75 9.98 -20.16
CA ASN A 182 6.88 9.16 -20.58
C ASN A 182 6.50 8.06 -21.58
N ASN A 183 5.34 8.19 -22.26
CA ASN A 183 4.84 7.24 -23.28
C ASN A 183 4.68 5.79 -22.78
N ILE A 184 4.50 5.60 -21.47
CA ILE A 184 4.16 4.30 -20.88
C ILE A 184 2.70 3.98 -21.23
N GLN A 185 2.45 2.77 -21.73
CA GLN A 185 1.13 2.29 -22.12
C GLN A 185 0.52 1.35 -21.07
N TYR A 186 1.36 0.69 -20.29
CA TYR A 186 0.97 -0.30 -19.29
C TYR A 186 1.60 0.05 -17.95
N ILE A 187 0.80 0.14 -16.89
CA ILE A 187 1.31 0.48 -15.56
C ILE A 187 0.78 -0.49 -14.51
N ALA A 188 1.63 -0.90 -13.57
CA ALA A 188 1.26 -1.76 -12.46
C ALA A 188 1.47 -1.09 -11.10
N PHE A 189 0.44 -1.12 -10.26
CA PHE A 189 0.45 -0.63 -8.89
C PHE A 189 0.44 -1.79 -7.90
N PRO A 190 1.17 -1.70 -6.78
CA PRO A 190 0.83 -2.42 -5.56
C PRO A 190 -0.27 -1.65 -4.80
N ALA A 191 -0.71 -2.16 -3.66
CA ALA A 191 -1.57 -1.42 -2.74
C ALA A 191 -0.78 -0.32 -2.00
N ILE A 192 -0.69 0.88 -2.58
CA ILE A 192 0.05 2.02 -2.00
C ILE A 192 -0.46 2.32 -0.58
N SER A 193 0.47 2.56 0.35
CA SER A 193 0.25 2.84 1.77
C SER A 193 -0.41 1.74 2.62
N CYS A 194 -0.83 0.61 2.04
CA CYS A 194 -1.50 -0.47 2.79
C CYS A 194 -0.55 -1.38 3.60
N GLY A 195 0.77 -1.23 3.43
CA GLY A 195 1.78 -1.94 4.22
C GLY A 195 2.15 -1.20 5.51
N VAL A 196 3.41 -0.79 5.61
CA VAL A 196 3.97 -0.08 6.77
C VAL A 196 3.19 1.19 7.14
N TYR A 197 2.59 1.86 6.16
CA TYR A 197 1.81 3.10 6.34
C TYR A 197 0.35 2.88 6.77
N ARG A 198 -0.09 1.62 6.88
CA ARG A 198 -1.33 1.16 7.51
C ARG A 198 -2.63 1.80 6.99
N TYR A 199 -2.67 2.19 5.73
CA TYR A 199 -3.91 2.66 5.10
C TYR A 199 -4.94 1.49 5.04
N PRO A 200 -6.17 1.66 5.57
CA PRO A 200 -7.21 0.63 5.51
C PRO A 200 -7.47 0.18 4.08
N PHE A 201 -7.56 -1.14 3.85
CA PHE A 201 -7.63 -1.70 2.50
C PHE A 201 -8.86 -1.23 1.73
N ASP A 202 -10.03 -1.18 2.38
CA ASP A 202 -11.31 -0.78 1.77
C ASP A 202 -11.28 0.67 1.26
N GLU A 203 -10.81 1.58 2.11
CA GLU A 203 -10.66 3.00 1.78
C GLU A 203 -9.60 3.21 0.68
N ALA A 204 -8.45 2.55 0.81
CA ALA A 204 -7.37 2.65 -0.16
C ALA A 204 -7.79 2.11 -1.55
N ALA A 205 -8.47 0.97 -1.59
CA ALA A 205 -8.99 0.38 -2.83
C ALA A 205 -10.02 1.31 -3.49
N THR A 206 -10.93 1.89 -2.70
CA THR A 206 -11.92 2.86 -3.18
C THR A 206 -11.25 4.07 -3.83
N ILE A 207 -10.24 4.64 -3.15
CA ILE A 207 -9.47 5.79 -3.67
C ILE A 207 -8.71 5.40 -4.94
N ALA A 208 -7.99 4.27 -4.92
CA ALA A 208 -7.18 3.80 -6.03
C ALA A 208 -8.01 3.57 -7.29
N LEU A 209 -9.09 2.77 -7.18
CA LEU A 209 -9.93 2.40 -8.31
C LEU A 209 -10.72 3.58 -8.87
N SER A 210 -11.23 4.46 -8.00
CA SER A 210 -11.91 5.69 -8.45
C SER A 210 -10.94 6.62 -9.18
N THR A 211 -9.70 6.74 -8.69
CA THR A 211 -8.67 7.55 -9.36
C THR A 211 -8.27 6.95 -10.71
N VAL A 212 -8.12 5.63 -10.81
CA VAL A 212 -7.88 4.94 -12.09
C VAL A 212 -9.04 5.16 -13.05
N LYS A 213 -10.29 5.03 -12.59
CA LYS A 213 -11.48 5.27 -13.42
C LYS A 213 -11.48 6.67 -14.06
N GLU A 214 -11.03 7.67 -13.31
CA GLU A 214 -11.03 9.06 -13.73
C GLU A 214 -9.83 9.47 -14.58
N PHE A 215 -8.62 8.98 -14.27
CA PHE A 215 -7.37 9.54 -14.82
C PHE A 215 -6.57 8.60 -15.74
N SER A 216 -7.02 7.35 -15.92
CA SER A 216 -6.29 6.35 -16.73
C SER A 216 -6.47 6.48 -18.25
N ASN A 217 -7.33 7.39 -18.72
CA ASN A 217 -7.48 7.62 -20.16
C ASN A 217 -6.13 7.97 -20.81
N GLY A 218 -5.84 7.32 -21.94
CA GLY A 218 -4.54 7.39 -22.63
C GLY A 218 -3.61 6.20 -22.35
N LEU A 219 -3.88 5.41 -21.29
CA LEU A 219 -3.19 4.14 -21.03
C LEU A 219 -3.99 2.97 -21.61
N LYS A 220 -3.30 1.90 -22.02
CA LYS A 220 -3.96 0.66 -22.47
C LYS A 220 -4.42 -0.17 -21.28
N GLU A 221 -3.55 -0.39 -20.30
CA GLU A 221 -3.88 -1.16 -19.11
C GLU A 221 -3.29 -0.58 -17.83
N VAL A 222 -4.10 -0.57 -16.77
CA VAL A 222 -3.67 -0.30 -15.40
C VAL A 222 -3.87 -1.55 -14.57
N HIS A 223 -2.79 -2.07 -14.00
CA HIS A 223 -2.77 -3.30 -13.22
C HIS A 223 -2.67 -2.99 -11.73
N PHE A 224 -3.37 -3.76 -10.90
CA PHE A 224 -3.12 -3.88 -9.48
C PHE A 224 -2.54 -5.25 -9.21
N VAL A 225 -1.24 -5.32 -8.89
CA VAL A 225 -0.51 -6.55 -8.62
C VAL A 225 -0.37 -6.72 -7.11
N LEU A 226 -1.18 -7.61 -6.55
CA LEU A 226 -1.44 -7.67 -5.12
C LEU A 226 -0.89 -8.98 -4.55
N TYR A 227 0.02 -8.88 -3.59
CA TYR A 227 0.78 -10.03 -3.10
C TYR A 227 -0.07 -10.98 -2.23
N SER A 228 -0.83 -10.44 -1.27
CA SER A 228 -1.65 -11.24 -0.35
C SER A 228 -3.07 -11.46 -0.88
N SER A 229 -3.67 -12.60 -0.50
CA SER A 229 -5.07 -12.90 -0.84
C SER A 229 -6.03 -11.88 -0.24
N ASP A 230 -5.77 -11.38 0.97
CA ASP A 230 -6.68 -10.47 1.67
C ASP A 230 -6.79 -9.13 0.94
N ILE A 231 -5.66 -8.55 0.52
CA ILE A 231 -5.64 -7.31 -0.26
C ILE A 231 -6.25 -7.55 -1.65
N TYR A 232 -5.89 -8.66 -2.31
CA TYR A 232 -6.47 -9.04 -3.61
C TYR A 232 -8.00 -9.11 -3.55
N ASN A 233 -8.55 -9.78 -2.54
CA ASN A 233 -10.00 -9.96 -2.41
C ASN A 233 -10.72 -8.61 -2.20
N VAL A 234 -10.17 -7.72 -1.38
CA VAL A 234 -10.75 -6.38 -1.16
C VAL A 234 -10.71 -5.55 -2.46
N TRP A 235 -9.59 -5.56 -3.17
CA TRP A 235 -9.49 -4.85 -4.46
C TRP A 235 -10.45 -5.41 -5.50
N LEU A 236 -10.60 -6.73 -5.56
CA LEU A 236 -11.51 -7.38 -6.49
C LEU A 236 -12.97 -7.04 -6.15
N GLU A 237 -13.36 -7.10 -4.88
CA GLU A 237 -14.68 -6.70 -4.41
C GLU A 237 -14.97 -5.24 -4.80
N LYS A 238 -14.06 -4.31 -4.50
CA LYS A 238 -14.24 -2.90 -4.85
C LYS A 238 -14.21 -2.63 -6.35
N ALA A 239 -13.42 -3.36 -7.13
CA ALA A 239 -13.45 -3.24 -8.59
C ALA A 239 -14.80 -3.70 -9.16
N ASN A 240 -15.40 -4.76 -8.59
CA ASN A 240 -16.74 -5.18 -8.96
C ASN A 240 -17.80 -4.12 -8.66
N GLU A 241 -17.68 -3.39 -7.55
CA GLU A 241 -18.61 -2.32 -7.19
C GLU A 241 -18.45 -1.07 -8.07
N LEU A 242 -17.22 -0.68 -8.38
CA LEU A 242 -16.92 0.64 -8.97
C LEU A 242 -16.74 0.61 -10.49
N LEU A 243 -16.32 -0.53 -11.06
CA LEU A 243 -15.91 -0.65 -12.45
C LEU A 243 -16.80 -1.57 -13.30
N LYS A 244 -17.68 -2.37 -12.69
CA LYS A 244 -18.73 -3.05 -13.45
C LYS A 244 -19.89 -2.07 -13.66
N ASN A 245 -20.25 -1.88 -14.93
CA ASN A 245 -21.49 -1.21 -15.31
C ASN A 245 -22.66 -2.20 -15.22
#